data_AF-A0A9X4LXY0-F1
#
_entry.id   AF-A0A9X4LXY0-F1
#
_cell.length_a   1.000
_cell.length_b   1.000
_cell.length_c   1.000
_cell.angle_alpha   90.00
_cell.angle_beta   90.00
_cell.angle_gamma   90.00
#
_symmetry.space_group_name_H-M   'P 1'
#
loop_
_entity.id
_entity.type
_entity.pdbx_description
1 polymer ?
#
loop_
_entity_poly.entity_id
_entity_poly.type
_entity_poly.pdbx_seq_one_letter_code
_entity_poly.pdbx_strand_id
1 'polypeptide(L)'
;MAFLRTGAVLAAAGLAAVGVSACDSDSSARCLTVPDAAVEQIERGAPGGTLDVTKSAAVRNDVAGTVLVELRVQGSGGERTGAWSLSNLEAPGPVFSVDEVAAGLTHWPMLPYATGAELHADLDKCLG
;
A
#
# COMPACT_ATOMS: atom_id res chain seq x y z
N MET A 1 -11.79 60.63 19.35
CA MET A 1 -10.46 60.35 19.95
C MET A 1 -10.28 58.84 20.07
N ALA A 2 -9.09 58.38 19.68
CA ALA A 2 -8.59 56.99 19.63
C ALA A 2 -8.74 56.22 20.96
N PHE A 3 -8.70 54.89 21.05
CA PHE A 3 -7.66 53.98 20.56
C PHE A 3 -8.16 52.55 20.32
N LEU A 4 -7.77 51.98 19.18
CA LEU A 4 -7.70 50.55 18.91
C LEU A 4 -6.60 49.92 19.77
N ARG A 5 -6.88 48.76 20.38
CA ARG A 5 -5.85 47.83 20.85
C ARG A 5 -5.98 46.51 20.12
N THR A 6 -5.12 46.39 19.12
CA THR A 6 -4.74 45.18 18.41
C THR A 6 -4.20 44.15 19.39
N GLY A 7 -4.69 42.92 19.30
CA GLY A 7 -4.14 41.75 20.00
C GLY A 7 -4.28 40.55 19.08
N ALA A 8 -3.42 40.48 18.06
CA ALA A 8 -3.29 39.33 17.18
C ALA A 8 -2.54 38.23 17.93
N VAL A 9 -3.18 37.08 18.13
CA VAL A 9 -2.49 35.85 18.52
C VAL A 9 -2.25 35.05 17.24
N LEU A 10 -1.04 35.16 16.72
CA LEU A 10 -0.43 34.22 15.79
C LEU A 10 -0.07 32.94 16.56
N ALA A 11 -0.56 31.79 16.13
CA ALA A 11 -0.05 30.49 16.57
C ALA A 11 -0.11 29.46 15.42
N ALA A 12 1.08 29.02 15.02
CA ALA A 12 1.50 27.72 14.45
C ALA A 12 0.68 27.17 13.25
N ALA A 13 1.20 27.10 12.02
CA ALA A 13 2.32 26.26 11.54
C ALA A 13 2.23 24.80 12.04
N GLY A 14 1.86 23.86 11.16
CA GLY A 14 2.12 22.44 11.40
C GLY A 14 1.13 21.47 10.76
N LEU A 15 1.46 21.03 9.55
CA LEU A 15 1.47 19.63 9.08
C LEU A 15 0.34 18.67 9.52
N ALA A 16 -0.36 18.18 8.50
CA ALA A 16 -0.82 16.79 8.34
C ALA A 16 -1.56 16.15 9.54
N ALA A 17 -2.88 16.37 9.57
CA ALA A 17 -3.79 15.41 10.19
C ALA A 17 -4.34 14.47 9.11
N VAL A 18 -3.52 13.54 8.62
CA VAL A 18 -4.03 12.31 8.01
C VAL A 18 -4.27 11.36 9.18
N GLY A 19 -5.45 11.49 9.77
CA GLY A 19 -5.91 10.67 10.88
C GLY A 19 -5.88 9.20 10.48
N VAL A 20 -5.05 8.47 11.18
CA VAL A 20 -4.84 7.04 11.15
C VAL A 20 -6.16 6.27 11.37
N SER A 21 -6.37 5.29 10.50
CA SER A 21 -6.93 3.95 10.79
C SER A 21 -8.28 3.86 11.50
N ALA A 22 -9.36 3.88 10.71
CA ALA A 22 -10.50 3.01 10.98
C ALA A 22 -10.21 1.65 10.31
N CYS A 23 -9.44 0.81 11.00
CA CYS A 23 -9.44 -0.62 10.72
C CYS A 23 -10.76 -1.15 11.29
N ASP A 24 -11.81 -1.08 10.47
CA ASP A 24 -13.15 -1.55 10.84
C ASP A 24 -13.07 -3.06 11.07
N SER A 25 -13.42 -3.42 12.29
CA SER A 25 -13.18 -4.72 12.89
C SER A 25 -14.31 -5.67 12.53
N ASP A 26 -14.31 -6.30 11.35
CA ASP A 26 -15.11 -7.53 11.12
C ASP A 26 -14.78 -8.23 9.78
N SER A 27 -13.65 -8.92 9.71
CA SER A 27 -13.46 -10.10 8.84
C SER A 27 -12.09 -10.71 9.12
N SER A 28 -12.04 -12.03 9.14
CA SER A 28 -10.94 -12.90 9.59
C SER A 28 -9.59 -12.79 8.87
N ALA A 29 -9.33 -11.73 8.11
CA ALA A 29 -8.03 -11.46 7.49
C ALA A 29 -7.15 -10.73 8.51
N ARG A 30 -5.99 -11.31 8.85
CA ARG A 30 -4.96 -10.63 9.65
C ARG A 30 -4.28 -9.58 8.76
N CYS A 31 -4.95 -8.45 8.56
CA CYS A 31 -4.41 -7.33 7.80
C CYS A 31 -3.14 -6.81 8.49
N LEU A 32 -2.08 -6.69 7.71
CA LEU A 32 -0.78 -6.17 8.12
C LEU A 32 -0.57 -4.81 7.46
N THR A 33 0.04 -3.90 8.20
CA THR A 33 0.53 -2.63 7.64
C THR A 33 1.73 -2.91 6.75
N VAL A 34 1.75 -2.31 5.56
CA VAL A 34 2.88 -2.40 4.62
C VAL A 34 3.89 -1.31 4.98
N PRO A 35 5.11 -1.65 5.43
CA PRO A 35 6.15 -0.66 5.68
C PRO A 35 6.70 -0.10 4.36
N ASP A 36 7.20 1.13 4.40
CA ASP A 36 7.75 1.83 3.23
C ASP A 36 8.83 1.01 2.52
N ALA A 37 9.69 0.32 3.27
CA ALA A 37 10.74 -0.54 2.70
C ALA A 37 10.18 -1.66 1.79
N ALA A 38 8.99 -2.19 2.08
CA ALA A 38 8.33 -3.17 1.24
C ALA A 38 7.75 -2.54 -0.04
N VAL A 39 7.17 -1.33 0.08
CA VAL A 39 6.71 -0.54 -1.07
C VAL A 39 7.89 -0.20 -1.98
N GLU A 40 8.96 0.37 -1.45
CA GLU A 40 10.18 0.71 -2.19
C GLU A 40 10.77 -0.53 -2.89
N GLN A 41 10.76 -1.69 -2.23
CA GLN A 41 11.24 -2.93 -2.82
C GLN A 41 10.37 -3.39 -3.99
N ILE A 42 9.05 -3.20 -3.95
CA ILE A 42 8.15 -3.44 -5.09
C ILE A 42 8.42 -2.42 -6.21
N GLU A 43 8.54 -1.14 -5.87
CA GLU A 43 8.76 -0.04 -6.82
C GLU A 43 10.06 -0.15 -7.62
N ARG A 44 11.09 -0.80 -7.07
CA ARG A 44 12.33 -1.09 -7.83
C ARG A 44 12.09 -1.88 -9.12
N GLY A 45 10.98 -2.60 -9.21
CA GLY A 45 10.55 -3.28 -10.45
C GLY A 45 9.79 -2.38 -11.43
N ALA A 46 9.37 -1.18 -11.01
CA ALA A 46 8.61 -0.27 -11.86
C ALA A 46 9.51 0.40 -12.91
N PRO A 47 9.07 0.54 -14.18
CA PRO A 47 9.88 1.11 -15.25
C PRO A 47 10.24 2.60 -15.03
N GLY A 48 9.45 3.32 -14.24
CA GLY A 48 9.69 4.71 -13.83
C GLY A 48 10.31 4.87 -12.44
N GLY A 49 10.62 3.76 -11.75
CA GLY A 49 11.26 3.72 -10.43
C GLY A 49 10.39 4.09 -9.23
N THR A 50 9.19 4.64 -9.42
CA THR A 50 8.23 4.94 -8.34
C THR A 50 6.81 4.62 -8.79
N LEU A 51 5.95 4.25 -7.84
CA LEU A 51 4.52 4.05 -8.02
C LEU A 51 3.80 5.09 -7.16
N ASP A 52 2.78 5.76 -7.70
CA ASP A 52 1.96 6.68 -6.92
C ASP A 52 0.97 5.89 -6.05
N VAL A 53 1.45 5.33 -4.94
CA VAL A 53 0.67 4.45 -4.07
C VAL A 53 -0.32 5.27 -3.23
N THR A 54 -1.61 5.07 -3.47
CA THR A 54 -2.71 5.74 -2.75
C THR A 54 -3.19 4.94 -1.53
N LYS A 55 -3.08 3.61 -1.59
CA LYS A 55 -3.38 2.69 -0.49
C LYS A 55 -2.50 1.44 -0.55
N SER A 56 -2.27 0.83 0.60
CA SER A 56 -1.55 -0.43 0.71
C SER A 56 -2.14 -1.33 1.79
N ALA A 57 -2.09 -2.63 1.57
CA ALA A 57 -2.42 -3.64 2.57
C ALA A 57 -1.56 -4.88 2.38
N ALA A 58 -1.42 -5.67 3.44
CA ALA A 58 -0.78 -6.97 3.34
C ALA A 58 -1.51 -8.03 4.16
N VAL A 59 -1.35 -9.28 3.75
CA VAL A 59 -1.76 -10.45 4.52
C VAL A 59 -0.65 -11.48 4.52
N ARG A 60 -0.53 -12.24 5.61
CA ARG A 60 0.39 -13.38 5.67
C ARG A 60 -0.22 -14.56 4.93
N ASN A 61 0.53 -15.17 4.02
CA ASN A 61 0.20 -16.45 3.42
C ASN A 61 0.90 -17.56 4.21
N ASP A 62 0.20 -18.11 5.20
CA ASP A 62 0.75 -19.15 6.07
C ASP A 62 1.05 -20.47 5.33
N VAL A 63 0.40 -20.73 4.19
CA VAL A 63 0.62 -21.94 3.38
C VAL A 63 1.96 -21.87 2.64
N ALA A 64 2.28 -20.72 2.05
CA ALA A 64 3.51 -20.50 1.29
C ALA A 64 4.66 -19.93 2.14
N GLY A 65 4.39 -19.49 3.37
CA GLY A 65 5.36 -18.81 4.22
C GLY A 65 5.78 -17.43 3.68
N THR A 66 4.93 -16.80 2.86
CA THR A 66 5.17 -15.49 2.24
C THR A 66 4.23 -14.44 2.79
N VAL A 67 4.47 -13.18 2.44
CA VAL A 67 3.54 -12.08 2.64
C VAL A 67 3.06 -11.60 1.29
N LEU A 68 1.76 -11.40 1.22
CA LEU A 68 1.10 -10.86 0.04
C LEU A 68 0.82 -9.40 0.32
N VAL A 69 1.22 -8.53 -0.60
CA VAL A 69 1.08 -7.09 -0.51
C VAL A 69 0.24 -6.64 -1.69
N GLU A 70 -0.78 -5.84 -1.41
CA GLU A 70 -1.59 -5.20 -2.44
C GLU A 70 -1.41 -3.69 -2.36
N LEU A 71 -1.15 -3.07 -3.50
CA LEU A 71 -1.01 -1.62 -3.61
C LEU A 71 -2.05 -1.11 -4.60
N ARG A 72 -2.78 -0.07 -4.19
CA ARG A 72 -3.56 0.76 -5.10
C ARG A 72 -2.66 1.89 -5.57
N VAL A 73 -2.54 2.02 -6.89
CA VAL A 73 -1.63 2.95 -7.54
C VAL A 73 -2.43 3.88 -8.45
N GLN A 74 -2.20 5.19 -8.33
CA GLN A 74 -2.77 6.18 -9.22
C GLN A 74 -1.98 6.22 -10.55
N GLY A 75 -2.69 6.10 -11.67
CA GLY A 75 -2.10 6.21 -13.00
C GLY A 75 -2.84 7.20 -13.90
N SER A 76 -2.31 7.43 -15.10
CA SER A 76 -2.92 8.31 -16.11
C SER A 76 -4.29 7.82 -16.63
N GLY A 77 -4.59 6.54 -16.44
CA GLY A 77 -5.88 5.93 -16.80
C GLY A 77 -6.80 5.67 -15.60
N GLY A 78 -6.54 6.27 -14.44
CA GLY A 78 -7.25 6.00 -13.18
C GLY A 78 -6.44 5.13 -12.21
N GLU A 79 -7.04 4.85 -11.05
CA GLU A 79 -6.46 3.95 -10.05
C GLU A 79 -6.47 2.50 -10.54
N ARG A 80 -5.39 1.77 -10.21
CA ARG A 80 -5.26 0.33 -10.46
C ARG A 80 -4.73 -0.34 -9.22
N THR A 81 -5.16 -1.57 -8.98
CA THR A 81 -4.70 -2.38 -7.86
C THR A 81 -3.89 -3.55 -8.38
N GLY A 82 -2.71 -3.77 -7.82
CA GLY A 82 -1.88 -4.95 -8.11
C GLY A 82 -1.45 -5.63 -6.82
N ALA A 83 -1.20 -6.93 -6.88
CA ALA A 83 -0.71 -7.74 -5.78
C ALA A 83 0.69 -8.33 -6.05
N TRP A 84 1.52 -8.32 -5.03
CA TRP A 84 2.89 -8.85 -5.01
C TRP A 84 3.07 -9.84 -3.87
N SER A 85 3.95 -10.81 -4.05
CA SER A 85 4.39 -11.75 -3.02
C SER A 85 5.83 -11.45 -2.64
N LEU A 86 6.08 -11.35 -1.34
CA LEU A 86 7.37 -11.07 -0.73
C LEU A 86 7.66 -12.13 0.33
N SER A 87 8.93 -12.38 0.65
CA SER A 87 9.24 -13.34 1.73
C SER A 87 8.79 -12.87 3.10
N ASN A 88 8.92 -11.57 3.41
CA ASN A 88 8.41 -10.94 4.63
C ASN A 88 8.40 -9.41 4.44
N LEU A 89 7.88 -8.62 5.39
CA LEU A 89 7.80 -7.16 5.25
C LEU A 89 9.05 -6.42 5.75
N GLU A 90 9.87 -7.04 6.61
CA GLU A 90 11.05 -6.41 7.24
C GLU A 90 12.31 -6.53 6.36
N ALA A 91 12.37 -7.59 5.56
CA ALA A 91 13.38 -7.95 4.57
C ALA A 91 12.66 -8.43 3.29
N PRO A 92 12.11 -7.49 2.48
CA PRO A 92 11.09 -7.73 1.45
C PRO A 92 11.50 -8.52 0.19
N GLY A 93 12.72 -9.03 0.11
CA GLY A 93 13.15 -9.82 -1.06
C GLY A 93 13.00 -11.33 -0.84
N PRO A 94 12.83 -12.13 -1.92
CA PRO A 94 12.47 -11.78 -3.31
C PRO A 94 11.03 -11.29 -3.49
N VAL A 95 10.77 -10.55 -4.60
CA VAL A 95 9.44 -10.04 -5.00
C VAL A 95 8.95 -10.76 -6.25
N PHE A 96 7.66 -11.13 -6.25
CA PHE A 96 6.96 -11.70 -7.41
C PHE A 96 5.63 -10.98 -7.64
N SER A 97 5.26 -10.80 -8.90
CA SER A 97 3.91 -10.34 -9.27
C SER A 97 2.92 -11.49 -9.12
N VAL A 98 1.79 -11.25 -8.46
CA VAL A 98 0.76 -12.27 -8.25
C VAL A 98 -0.33 -12.20 -9.32
N ASP A 99 -0.51 -11.04 -9.94
CA ASP A 99 -1.46 -10.83 -11.02
C ASP A 99 -0.84 -10.03 -12.19
N GLU A 100 -1.59 -9.97 -13.29
CA GLU A 100 -1.16 -9.28 -14.51
C GLU A 100 -1.07 -7.76 -14.35
N VAL A 101 -1.84 -7.16 -13.45
CA VAL A 101 -1.77 -5.71 -13.18
C VAL A 101 -0.46 -5.39 -12.47
N ALA A 102 -0.08 -6.15 -11.45
CA ALA A 102 1.20 -6.06 -10.77
C ALA A 102 2.37 -6.29 -11.74
N ALA A 103 2.27 -7.29 -12.63
CA ALA A 103 3.28 -7.53 -13.68
C ALA A 103 3.32 -6.42 -14.74
N GLY A 104 2.22 -5.73 -14.98
CA GLY A 104 2.16 -4.56 -15.86
C GLY A 104 2.69 -3.29 -15.22
N LEU A 105 2.51 -3.13 -13.90
CA LEU A 105 3.03 -2.00 -13.11
C LEU A 105 4.52 -2.15 -12.80
N THR A 106 4.97 -3.39 -12.63
CA THR A 106 6.34 -3.74 -12.24
C THR A 106 6.82 -4.95 -13.03
N HIS A 107 8.04 -4.91 -13.54
CA HIS A 107 8.64 -6.02 -14.30
C HIS A 107 9.14 -7.18 -13.42
N TRP A 108 8.53 -7.39 -12.25
CA TRP A 108 8.82 -8.56 -11.41
C TRP A 108 8.31 -9.84 -12.08
N PRO A 109 8.99 -10.98 -11.87
CA PRO A 109 8.53 -12.25 -12.40
C PRO A 109 7.16 -12.63 -11.81
N MET A 110 6.32 -13.25 -12.63
CA MET A 110 5.02 -13.78 -12.19
C MET A 110 5.20 -15.00 -11.29
N LEU A 111 4.38 -15.08 -10.23
CA LEU A 111 4.29 -16.26 -9.38
C LEU A 111 3.54 -17.37 -10.13
N PRO A 112 4.15 -18.55 -10.39
CA PRO A 112 3.61 -19.54 -11.33
C PRO A 112 2.33 -20.29 -10.87
N TYR A 113 1.83 -20.06 -9.65
CA TYR A 113 0.76 -20.88 -9.05
C TYR A 113 -0.37 -20.10 -8.39
N ALA A 114 -0.39 -18.76 -8.47
CA ALA A 114 -1.46 -17.98 -7.86
C ALA A 114 -2.48 -17.54 -8.93
N THR A 115 -3.70 -18.07 -8.84
CA THR A 115 -4.86 -17.42 -9.46
C THR A 115 -5.23 -16.24 -8.57
N GLY A 116 -4.83 -15.02 -8.95
CA GLY A 116 -4.95 -13.83 -8.11
C GLY A 116 -6.35 -13.54 -7.53
N ALA A 117 -7.43 -14.06 -8.12
CA ALA A 117 -8.80 -13.75 -7.74
C ALA A 117 -9.16 -14.06 -6.27
N GLU A 118 -8.77 -15.22 -5.72
CA GLU A 118 -9.06 -15.57 -4.32
C GLU A 118 -8.20 -14.74 -3.35
N LEU A 119 -7.01 -14.33 -3.80
CA LEU A 119 -6.07 -13.55 -3.01
C LEU A 119 -6.52 -12.10 -2.83
N HIS A 120 -6.97 -11.50 -3.94
CA HIS A 120 -7.50 -10.13 -3.98
C HIS A 120 -8.71 -10.00 -3.06
N ALA A 121 -9.57 -11.01 -2.95
CA ALA A 121 -10.77 -10.93 -2.10
C ALA A 121 -10.47 -10.71 -0.59
N ASP A 122 -9.34 -11.22 -0.09
CA ASP A 122 -8.94 -11.00 1.31
C ASP A 122 -8.10 -9.73 1.48
N LEU A 123 -7.33 -9.35 0.46
CA LEU A 123 -6.54 -8.11 0.44
C LEU A 123 -7.42 -6.86 0.24
N ASP A 124 -8.44 -6.92 -0.61
CA ASP A 124 -9.41 -5.84 -0.83
C ASP A 124 -10.13 -5.46 0.48
N LYS A 125 -10.46 -6.46 1.32
CA LYS A 125 -11.03 -6.21 2.66
C LYS A 125 -10.08 -5.40 3.55
N CYS A 126 -8.77 -5.58 3.38
CA CYS A 126 -7.76 -4.85 4.14
C CYS A 126 -7.47 -3.45 3.58
N LEU A 127 -7.73 -3.19 2.30
CA LEU A 127 -7.55 -1.88 1.68
C LEU A 127 -8.69 -0.89 1.98
N GLY A 128 -9.92 -1.41 2.18
CA GLY A 128 -11.14 -0.62 2.35
C GLY A 128 -11.38 0.39 1.21
#